data_AF-E8KE02-F1
#
_entry.id   AF-E8KE02-F1
#
_cell.length_a   1.000
_cell.length_b   1.000
_cell.length_c   1.000
_cell.angle_alpha   90.00
_cell.angle_beta   90.00
_cell.angle_gamma   90.00
#
_symmetry.space_group_name_H-M   'P 1'
#
loop_
_entity.id
_entity.type
_entity.pdbx_description
1 polymer ?
#
loop_
_entity_poly.entity_id
_entity_poly.type
_entity_poly.pdbx_seq_one_letter_code
_entity_poly.pdbx_strand_id
1 'polypeptide(L)' 'MSFQEHNMPNINIHNALFSLAQHNKLSIESLEIKTHDFWVIVGGNGSGKTAFAQALHNSLSLYSGEYQNSF' A
#
# COMPACT_ATOMS: atom_id res chain seq x y z
N MET A 1 27.96 3.88 -16.41
CA MET A 1 27.08 2.70 -16.58
C MET A 1 25.74 3.05 -15.98
N SER A 2 24.80 3.48 -16.83
CA SER A 2 23.40 3.58 -16.46
C SER A 2 22.90 2.14 -16.30
N PHE A 3 22.73 1.70 -15.06
CA PHE A 3 21.96 0.49 -14.81
C PHE A 3 20.57 0.76 -15.39
N GLN A 4 20.20 0.03 -16.44
CA GLN A 4 18.80 0.01 -16.85
C GLN A 4 18.01 -0.45 -15.63
N GLU A 5 16.96 0.28 -15.25
CA GLU A 5 16.00 -0.15 -14.23
C GLU A 5 15.38 -1.48 -14.69
N HIS A 6 16.07 -2.57 -14.37
CA HIS A 6 15.49 -3.90 -14.36
C HIS A 6 14.28 -3.80 -13.43
N ASN A 7 13.08 -4.11 -13.89
CA ASN A 7 11.81 -3.95 -13.19
C ASN A 7 11.91 -4.32 -11.70
N MET A 8 12.28 -3.35 -10.87
CA MET A 8 12.59 -3.59 -9.47
C MET A 8 11.26 -3.79 -8.75
N PRO A 9 11.18 -4.80 -7.86
CA PRO A 9 10.04 -4.96 -6.98
C PRO A 9 9.63 -3.64 -6.34
N ASN A 10 8.35 -3.37 -6.43
CA ASN A 10 7.71 -2.18 -5.91
C ASN A 10 6.28 -2.50 -5.46
N ILE A 11 5.74 -1.59 -4.67
CA ILE A 11 4.31 -1.48 -4.39
C ILE A 11 3.81 -0.20 -5.04
N ASN A 12 2.73 -0.31 -5.80
CA ASN A 12 2.00 0.80 -6.38
C ASN A 12 0.53 0.72 -5.98
N ILE A 13 0.02 1.80 -5.42
CA ILE A 13 -1.37 1.96 -5.00
C ILE A 13 -1.91 3.25 -5.60
N HIS A 14 -3.04 3.17 -6.31
CA HIS A 14 -3.71 4.35 -6.88
C HIS A 14 -5.22 4.29 -6.67
N ASN A 15 -5.77 5.32 -6.01
CA ASN A 15 -7.18 5.48 -5.70
C ASN A 15 -7.82 4.20 -5.14
N ALA A 16 -7.10 3.51 -4.26
CA ALA A 16 -7.47 2.21 -3.76
C ALA A 16 -8.35 2.30 -2.51
N LEU A 17 -9.43 1.54 -2.52
CA LEU A 17 -10.25 1.29 -1.34
C LEU A 17 -10.07 -0.17 -0.91
N PHE A 18 -9.59 -0.40 0.31
CA PHE A 18 -9.48 -1.73 0.89
C PHE A 18 -10.62 -1.99 1.87
N SER A 19 -11.22 -3.18 1.82
CA SER A 19 -12.29 -3.57 2.72
C SER A 19 -11.77 -3.88 4.12
N LEU A 20 -12.36 -3.24 5.13
CA LEU A 20 -12.15 -3.53 6.54
C LEU A 20 -13.39 -4.23 7.12
N ALA A 21 -13.30 -4.65 8.39
CA ALA A 21 -14.46 -5.15 9.13
C ALA A 21 -15.58 -4.11 9.24
N GLN A 22 -16.82 -4.58 9.43
CA GLN A 22 -18.01 -3.75 9.70
C GLN A 22 -18.30 -2.68 8.62
N HIS A 23 -18.09 -3.02 7.34
CA HIS A 23 -18.33 -2.15 6.19
C HIS A 23 -17.41 -0.92 6.06
N ASN A 24 -16.38 -0.80 6.90
CA ASN A 24 -15.40 0.29 6.77
C ASN A 24 -14.45 0.08 5.58
N LYS A 25 -13.88 1.17 5.08
CA LYS A 25 -12.90 1.16 3.99
C LYS A 25 -11.65 1.93 4.41
N LEU A 26 -10.48 1.39 4.09
CA LEU A 26 -9.23 2.14 4.09
C LEU A 26 -9.06 2.76 2.71
N SER A 27 -8.93 4.08 2.64
CA SER A 27 -8.65 4.80 1.40
C SER A 27 -7.17 5.14 1.31
N ILE A 28 -6.56 4.88 0.17
CA ILE A 28 -5.20 5.29 -0.18
C ILE A 28 -5.26 5.92 -1.57
N GLU A 29 -5.05 7.24 -1.64
CA GLU A 29 -5.11 8.00 -2.90
C GLU A 29 -3.92 7.65 -3.82
N SER A 30 -2.71 7.68 -3.28
CA SER A 30 -1.50 7.31 -4.02
C SER A 30 -0.39 6.89 -3.07
N LEU A 31 0.28 5.79 -3.39
CA LEU A 31 1.47 5.34 -2.69
C LEU A 31 2.35 4.54 -3.65
N GLU A 32 3.62 4.92 -3.73
CA GLU A 32 4.67 4.15 -4.41
C GLU A 32 5.75 3.83 -3.38
N ILE A 33 6.15 2.56 -3.28
CA ILE A 33 7.29 2.11 -2.46
C ILE A 33 8.24 1.34 -3.36
N LYS A 34 9.48 1.81 -3.43
CA LYS A 34 10.54 1.25 -4.27
C LYS A 34 11.45 0.36 -3.45
N THR A 35 12.18 -0.52 -4.15
CA THR A 35 13.26 -1.27 -3.51
C THR A 35 14.26 -0.28 -2.88
N HIS A 36 14.69 -0.56 -1.65
CA HIS A 36 15.57 0.29 -0.80
C HIS A 36 14.90 1.49 -0.12
N ASP A 37 13.60 1.70 -0.26
CA ASP A 37 12.91 2.71 0.55
C ASP A 37 12.88 2.30 2.03
N PHE A 38 13.13 3.28 2.91
CA PHE A 38 13.00 3.13 4.36
C PHE A 38 11.99 4.15 4.88
N TRP A 39 10.97 3.66 5.57
CA TRP A 39 9.73 4.38 5.78
C TRP A 39 9.15 4.09 7.15
N VAL A 40 8.39 5.05 7.66
CA VAL A 40 7.67 4.97 8.94
C VAL A 40 6.24 5.44 8.74
N ILE A 41 5.29 4.70 9.30
CA ILE A 41 3.88 5.08 9.30
C ILE A 41 3.56 5.69 10.67
N VAL A 42 3.23 6.97 10.70
CA VAL A 42 2.91 7.72 11.93
C VAL A 42 1.47 8.21 11.94
N GLY A 43 0.90 8.36 13.13
CA GLY A 43 -0.47 8.84 13.31
C GLY A 43 -1.05 8.48 14.67
N GLY A 44 -2.14 9.14 15.06
CA GLY A 44 -2.82 8.92 16.33
C GLY A 44 -3.52 7.56 16.45
N ASN A 45 -4.11 7.28 17.61
CA ASN A 45 -4.90 6.06 17.82
C ASN A 45 -6.10 6.04 16.87
N GLY A 46 -6.38 4.87 16.27
CA GLY A 46 -7.48 4.71 15.32
C GLY A 46 -7.24 5.29 13.91
N SER A 47 -6.07 5.87 13.63
CA SER A 47 -5.77 6.48 12.31
C SER A 47 -5.58 5.48 11.16
N GLY A 48 -5.75 4.18 11.39
CA GLY A 48 -5.63 3.16 10.35
C GLY A 48 -4.23 2.59 10.11
N LYS A 49 -3.22 2.86 10.96
CA LYS A 49 -1.86 2.31 10.78
C LYS A 49 -1.81 0.79 10.63
N THR A 50 -2.51 0.06 11.51
CA THR A 50 -2.60 -1.40 11.43
C THR A 50 -3.32 -1.85 10.16
N ALA A 51 -4.42 -1.17 9.78
CA ALA A 51 -5.13 -1.46 8.55
C ALA A 51 -4.25 -1.24 7.31
N PHE A 52 -3.43 -0.18 7.31
CA PHE A 52 -2.47 0.10 6.24
C PHE A 52 -1.40 -1.01 6.14
N ALA A 53 -0.83 -1.44 7.27
CA ALA A 53 0.10 -2.57 7.27
C ALA A 53 -0.54 -3.86 6.71
N GLN A 54 -1.81 -4.11 7.04
CA GLN A 54 -2.57 -5.26 6.51
C GLN A 54 -2.83 -5.15 5.00
N ALA A 55 -3.08 -3.94 4.48
CA ALA A 55 -3.25 -3.71 3.04
C ALA A 55 -1.98 -4.12 2.26
N LEU A 56 -0.81 -3.72 2.76
CA LEU A 56 0.49 -4.03 2.14
C LEU A 56 0.84 -5.52 2.20
N HIS A 57 0.41 -6.22 3.25
CA HIS A 57 0.62 -7.66 3.42
C HIS A 57 -0.42 -8.50 2.66
N ASN A 58 -1.12 -7.94 1.67
CA ASN A 58 -2.19 -8.60 0.89
C ASN A 58 -3.30 -9.21 1.75
N SER A 59 -3.48 -8.72 2.98
CA SER A 59 -4.40 -9.30 3.96
C SER A 59 -5.78 -8.62 3.95
N LEU A 60 -5.95 -7.55 3.17
CA LEU A 60 -7.22 -6.87 2.94
C LEU A 60 -7.62 -6.98 1.46
N SER A 61 -8.89 -7.27 1.20
CA SER A 61 -9.42 -7.31 -0.16
C SER A 61 -9.55 -5.90 -0.74
N LEU A 62 -8.96 -5.70 -1.92
CA LEU A 62 -9.19 -4.50 -2.73
C LEU A 62 -10.66 -4.46 -3.17
N TYR A 63 -11.35 -3.38 -2.81
CA TYR A 63 -12.73 -3.13 -3.20
C TYR A 63 -12.83 -2.40 -4.54
N SER A 64 -11.97 -1.40 -4.74
CA SER A 64 -11.87 -0.62 -5.98
C SER A 64 -10.51 0.06 -6.08
N GLY A 65 -10.14 0.52 -7.27
CA GLY A 65 -8.85 1.18 -7.54
C GLY A 65 -7.79 0.20 -7.99
N GLU A 66 -6.52 0.58 -7.83
CA GLU A 66 -5.37 -0.20 -8.28
C GLU A 66 -4.44 -0.51 -7.12
N TYR A 67 -4.02 -1.77 -7.04
CA TYR A 67 -2.99 -2.22 -6.12
C TYR A 67 -2.13 -3.27 -6.80
N GLN A 68 -0.84 -2.98 -6.91
CA GLN A 68 0.17 -3.87 -7.42
C GLN A 68 1.27 -4.01 -6.38
N ASN A 69 1.64 -5.25 -6.08
CA ASN A 69 2.75 -5.57 -5.21
C ASN A 69 3.60 -6.63 -5.90
N SER A 70 4.85 -6.28 -6.19
CA SER A 70 5.80 -7.12 -6.92
C SER A 70 7.00 -7.57 -6.08
N PHE A 71 6.93 -7.39 -4.75
CA PHE A 71 7.86 -7.98 -3.78
C PHE A 71 7.57 -9.45 -3.47
#